data_AF-A0ABD3PLM6-F1
#
_entry.id   AF-A0ABD3PLM6-F1
#
_cell.length_a   1.000
_cell.length_b   1.000
_cell.length_c   1.000
_cell.angle_alpha   90.00
_cell.angle_beta   90.00
_cell.angle_gamma   90.00
#
_symmetry.space_group_name_H-M   'P 1'
#
loop_
_entity.id
_entity.type
_entity.pdbx_description
1 polymer ?
#
loop_
_entity_poly.entity_id
_entity_poly.type
_entity_poly.pdbx_seq_one_letter_code
_entity_poly.pdbx_strand_id
1 'polypeptide(L)'
;MNWFGRPKKEAKTPSAVSSTSRPSGGGGGARTTTANTVVQLRENIATQEKREQHLEKKIEQCVSEAKDKMAKKDKKGALFKLKQKKLYEAEIDKIQNIKMTLETQVMNLESAAQNAETLKAMQIGKSAMTDIRQQTNIEKVDDLMDEIKEEMELAEEISNALAQPVDPFMADEDELLAELNELEAEGVEEELLRPTKKADEPISFPQVPTSTMPSIKNATKEEEDELKQLEAELAGL
;
A
#
# COMPACT_ATOMS: atom_id res chain seq x y z
N MET A 1 -33.76 56.46 55.60
CA MET A 1 -35.06 55.76 55.81
C MET A 1 -35.86 55.78 54.51
N ASN A 2 -36.44 54.61 54.18
CA ASN A 2 -37.36 54.27 53.07
C ASN A 2 -36.76 54.38 51.65
N TRP A 3 -36.22 53.31 51.04
CA TRP A 3 -36.83 52.02 50.65
C TRP A 3 -38.04 52.19 49.72
N PHE A 4 -37.84 52.85 48.58
CA PHE A 4 -38.77 52.81 47.45
C PHE A 4 -38.24 51.86 46.38
N GLY A 5 -38.91 50.72 46.24
CA GLY A 5 -38.61 49.73 45.19
C GLY A 5 -39.69 48.66 45.16
N ARG A 6 -40.79 48.93 44.47
CA ARG A 6 -41.69 47.87 43.97
C ARG A 6 -41.33 47.57 42.53
N PRO A 7 -41.25 46.28 42.18
CA PRO A 7 -41.73 45.84 40.88
C PRO A 7 -42.87 44.82 41.02
N LYS A 8 -43.93 45.07 40.26
CA LYS A 8 -45.04 44.15 39.97
C LYS A 8 -44.48 42.93 39.23
N LYS A 9 -44.82 41.72 39.68
CA LYS A 9 -44.61 40.47 38.93
C LYS A 9 -45.66 40.35 37.84
N GLU A 10 -45.23 40.32 36.59
CA GLU A 10 -46.07 39.91 35.45
C GLU A 10 -45.91 38.41 35.19
N ALA A 11 -47.04 37.75 34.98
CA ALA A 11 -47.17 36.35 34.62
C ALA A 11 -46.85 36.17 33.13
N LYS A 12 -45.92 35.27 32.80
CA LYS A 12 -45.68 34.85 31.41
C LYS A 12 -46.68 33.75 31.03
N THR A 13 -47.55 34.05 30.07
CA THR A 13 -48.29 33.07 29.28
C THR A 13 -47.38 32.49 28.18
N PRO A 14 -47.55 31.22 27.80
CA PRO A 14 -46.81 30.62 26.69
C PRO A 14 -47.41 31.08 25.35
N SER A 15 -46.62 31.78 24.53
CA SER A 15 -47.05 32.24 23.21
C SER A 15 -47.10 31.08 22.22
N ALA A 16 -48.17 31.07 21.44
CA ALA A 16 -48.57 30.06 20.49
C ALA A 16 -47.69 30.02 19.23
N VAL A 17 -47.50 28.79 18.74
CA VAL A 17 -47.32 28.36 17.34
C VAL A 17 -47.29 29.46 16.25
N SER A 18 -46.14 29.61 15.59
CA SER A 18 -46.10 30.01 14.18
C SER A 18 -45.50 28.87 13.35
N SER A 19 -46.39 28.15 12.68
CA SER A 19 -46.10 27.26 11.56
C SER A 19 -45.27 27.99 10.51
N THR A 20 -44.03 27.54 10.29
CA THR A 20 -43.37 27.75 9.00
C THR A 20 -43.05 26.39 8.42
N SER A 21 -43.80 26.11 7.37
CA SER A 21 -43.73 25.01 6.41
C SER A 21 -42.31 24.57 6.02
N ARG A 22 -42.15 23.24 5.90
CA ARG A 22 -41.09 22.56 5.13
C ARG A 22 -40.78 23.30 3.82
N PRO A 23 -39.52 23.35 3.39
CA PRO A 23 -39.21 23.09 2.00
C PRO A 23 -38.94 21.58 1.86
N SER A 24 -39.96 20.87 1.37
CA SER A 24 -39.76 19.73 0.49
C SER A 24 -39.09 20.27 -0.77
N GLY A 25 -37.76 20.44 -0.72
CA GLY A 25 -36.94 20.86 -1.85
C GLY A 25 -36.39 19.63 -2.55
N GLY A 26 -37.09 19.15 -3.58
CA GLY A 26 -36.51 18.27 -4.58
C GLY A 26 -35.40 19.02 -5.29
N GLY A 27 -34.16 18.72 -4.94
CA GLY A 27 -32.96 19.08 -5.68
C GLY A 27 -32.38 17.81 -6.28
N GLY A 28 -32.71 17.51 -7.52
CA GLY A 28 -32.12 16.44 -8.32
C GLY A 28 -30.67 16.72 -8.69
N GLY A 29 -29.80 16.92 -7.69
CA GLY A 29 -28.40 16.56 -7.84
C GLY A 29 -28.37 15.05 -7.68
N ALA A 30 -28.03 14.31 -8.74
CA ALA A 30 -27.85 12.86 -8.67
C ALA A 30 -27.03 12.57 -7.41
N ARG A 31 -27.65 11.93 -6.41
CA ARG A 31 -26.97 11.55 -5.17
C ARG A 31 -25.80 10.70 -5.64
N THR A 32 -24.58 11.24 -5.60
CA THR A 32 -23.40 10.52 -6.07
C THR A 32 -23.27 9.32 -5.15
N THR A 33 -23.74 8.17 -5.65
CA THR A 33 -23.63 6.90 -4.93
C THR A 33 -22.15 6.65 -4.68
N THR A 34 -21.80 6.03 -3.56
CA THR A 34 -20.43 5.62 -3.26
C THR A 34 -19.77 4.94 -4.47
N ALA A 35 -20.51 4.09 -5.19
CA ALA A 35 -20.08 3.48 -6.44
C ALA A 35 -19.68 4.49 -7.53
N ASN A 36 -20.48 5.54 -7.76
CA ASN A 36 -20.16 6.58 -8.76
C ASN A 36 -18.91 7.37 -8.36
N THR A 37 -18.74 7.66 -7.07
CA THR A 37 -17.54 8.33 -6.55
C THR A 37 -16.29 7.46 -6.74
N VAL A 38 -16.39 6.15 -6.45
CA VAL A 38 -15.30 5.20 -6.69
C VAL A 38 -14.91 5.16 -8.17
N VAL A 39 -15.88 5.13 -9.09
CA VAL A 39 -15.61 5.20 -10.53
C VAL A 39 -14.86 6.48 -10.89
N GLN A 40 -15.30 7.64 -10.41
CA GLN A 40 -14.63 8.92 -10.68
C GLN A 40 -13.19 8.95 -10.13
N LEU A 41 -12.95 8.41 -8.94
CA LEU A 41 -11.60 8.31 -8.38
C LEU A 41 -10.70 7.42 -9.24
N ARG A 42 -11.20 6.26 -9.69
CA ARG A 42 -10.47 5.35 -10.59
C ARG A 42 -10.18 5.99 -11.96
N GLU A 43 -11.13 6.74 -12.52
CA GLU A 43 -10.90 7.51 -13.76
C GLU A 43 -9.82 8.59 -13.57
N ASN A 44 -9.77 9.24 -12.40
CA ASN A 44 -8.73 10.20 -12.07
C ASN A 44 -7.36 9.52 -11.97
N ILE A 45 -7.27 8.37 -11.28
CA ILE A 45 -6.05 7.55 -11.22
C ILE A 45 -5.55 7.23 -12.64
N ALA A 46 -6.43 6.71 -13.51
CA ALA A 46 -6.07 6.40 -14.91
C ALA A 46 -5.62 7.65 -15.70
N THR A 47 -6.15 8.83 -15.38
CA THR A 47 -5.70 10.09 -15.97
C THR A 47 -4.31 10.49 -15.49
N GLN A 48 -4.03 10.31 -14.19
CA GLN A 48 -2.71 10.55 -13.62
C GLN A 48 -1.66 9.58 -14.20
N GLU A 49 -2.00 8.31 -14.41
CA GLU A 49 -1.13 7.32 -15.07
C GLU A 49 -0.76 7.73 -16.50
N LYS A 50 -1.74 8.20 -17.30
CA LYS A 50 -1.46 8.71 -18.64
C LYS A 50 -0.53 9.93 -18.61
N ARG A 51 -0.68 10.79 -17.59
CA ARG A 51 0.20 11.96 -17.40
C ARG A 51 1.61 11.53 -17.01
N GLU A 52 1.75 10.56 -16.11
CA GLU A 52 3.01 9.93 -15.71
C GLU A 52 3.76 9.38 -16.95
N GLN A 53 3.10 8.52 -17.74
CA GLN A 53 3.67 7.98 -18.98
C GLN A 53 4.09 9.06 -19.99
N HIS A 54 3.34 10.16 -20.08
CA HIS A 54 3.71 11.27 -20.94
C HIS A 54 4.97 12.00 -20.44
N LEU A 55 5.12 12.16 -19.13
CA LEU A 55 6.30 12.77 -18.51
C LEU A 55 7.53 11.87 -18.64
N GLU A 56 7.38 10.55 -18.54
CA GLU A 56 8.46 9.57 -18.79
C GLU A 56 9.01 9.71 -20.21
N LYS A 57 8.13 9.76 -21.22
CA LYS A 57 8.54 10.02 -22.62
C LYS A 57 9.27 11.36 -22.78
N LYS A 58 8.84 12.40 -22.05
CA LYS A 58 9.54 13.70 -22.04
C LYS A 58 10.91 13.62 -21.39
N ILE A 59 11.08 12.79 -20.36
CA ILE A 59 12.38 12.52 -19.73
C ILE A 59 13.32 11.85 -20.74
N GLU A 60 12.85 10.82 -21.45
CA GLU A 60 13.63 10.15 -22.50
C GLU A 60 14.08 11.12 -23.59
N GLN A 61 13.17 11.99 -24.05
CA GLN A 61 13.49 13.05 -25.01
C GLN A 61 14.55 14.02 -24.47
N CYS A 62 14.41 14.47 -23.20
CA CYS A 62 15.42 15.33 -22.58
C CYS A 62 16.79 14.67 -22.50
N VAL A 63 16.85 13.36 -22.22
CA VAL A 63 18.10 12.59 -22.20
C VAL A 63 18.72 12.51 -23.59
N SER A 64 17.92 12.20 -24.63
CA SER A 64 18.39 12.15 -26.02
C SER A 64 18.95 13.51 -26.46
N GLU A 65 18.18 14.58 -26.26
CA GLU A 65 18.61 15.93 -26.63
C GLU A 65 19.83 16.42 -25.83
N ALA A 66 19.96 16.00 -24.56
CA ALA A 66 21.15 16.30 -23.78
C ALA A 66 22.39 15.60 -24.37
N LYS A 67 22.28 14.33 -24.79
CA LYS A 67 23.36 13.60 -25.47
C LYS A 67 23.75 14.26 -26.79
N ASP A 68 22.76 14.65 -27.61
CA ASP A 68 23.00 15.32 -28.89
C ASP A 68 23.72 16.67 -28.71
N LYS A 69 23.32 17.44 -27.69
CA LYS A 69 23.98 18.71 -27.36
C LYS A 69 25.40 18.51 -26.83
N MET A 70 25.63 17.46 -26.04
CA MET A 70 26.99 17.09 -25.61
C MET A 70 27.87 16.70 -26.80
N ALA A 71 27.36 15.95 -27.77
CA ALA A 71 28.08 15.60 -29.00
C ALA A 71 28.47 16.86 -29.81
N LYS A 72 27.61 17.88 -29.81
CA LYS A 72 27.87 19.20 -30.42
C LYS A 72 28.73 20.13 -29.55
N LYS A 73 29.28 19.64 -28.42
CA LYS A 73 30.06 20.41 -27.43
C LYS A 73 29.29 21.57 -26.77
N ASP A 74 27.96 21.59 -26.85
CA ASP A 74 27.11 22.56 -26.16
C ASP A 74 26.79 22.10 -24.74
N LYS A 75 27.75 22.29 -23.84
CA LYS A 75 27.62 21.91 -22.42
C LYS A 75 26.50 22.67 -21.69
N LYS A 76 26.25 23.94 -22.04
CA LYS A 76 25.20 24.76 -21.41
C LYS A 76 23.81 24.26 -21.80
N GLY A 77 23.60 23.97 -23.08
CA GLY A 77 22.34 23.45 -23.57
C GLY A 77 22.03 22.03 -23.08
N ALA A 78 23.04 21.18 -22.93
CA ALA A 78 22.88 19.85 -22.33
C ALA A 78 22.49 19.95 -20.84
N LEU A 79 23.15 20.81 -20.07
CA LEU A 79 22.83 21.04 -18.66
C LEU A 79 21.40 21.59 -18.47
N PHE A 80 20.94 22.45 -19.38
CA PHE A 80 19.54 22.90 -19.40
C PHE A 80 18.55 21.73 -19.58
N LYS A 81 18.84 20.80 -20.50
CA LYS A 81 17.98 19.62 -20.73
C LYS A 81 17.97 18.66 -19.55
N LEU A 82 19.10 18.48 -18.87
CA LEU A 82 19.16 17.70 -17.62
C LEU A 82 18.38 18.36 -16.48
N LYS A 83 18.37 19.69 -16.39
CA LYS A 83 17.50 20.41 -15.44
C LYS A 83 16.01 20.19 -15.76
N GLN A 84 15.65 20.23 -17.03
CA GLN A 84 14.27 19.95 -17.46
C GLN A 84 13.85 18.50 -17.13
N LYS A 85 14.74 17.52 -17.33
CA LYS A 85 14.55 16.13 -16.85
C LYS A 85 14.25 16.08 -15.36
N LYS A 86 15.06 16.74 -14.53
CA LYS A 86 14.87 16.77 -13.07
C LYS A 86 13.53 17.35 -12.64
N LEU A 87 13.01 18.35 -13.37
CA LEU A 87 11.68 18.90 -13.11
C LEU A 87 10.55 17.92 -13.44
N TYR A 88 10.70 17.13 -14.50
CA TYR A 88 9.73 16.08 -14.84
C TYR A 88 9.78 14.91 -13.85
N GLU A 89 10.97 14.49 -13.40
CA GLU A 89 11.12 13.48 -12.33
C GLU A 89 10.38 13.93 -11.06
N ALA A 90 10.61 15.15 -10.60
CA ALA A 90 9.93 15.68 -9.41
C ALA A 90 8.41 15.81 -9.59
N GLU A 91 7.91 15.95 -10.81
CA GLU A 91 6.47 15.97 -11.08
C GLU A 91 5.88 14.55 -11.10
N ILE A 92 6.62 13.56 -11.58
CA ILE A 92 6.25 12.14 -11.49
C ILE A 92 6.14 11.72 -10.02
N ASP A 93 7.11 12.09 -9.17
CA ASP A 93 7.06 11.78 -7.73
C ASP A 93 5.78 12.32 -7.07
N LYS A 94 5.35 13.54 -7.43
CA LYS A 94 4.07 14.09 -6.95
C LYS A 94 2.88 13.31 -7.46
N ILE A 95 2.88 12.90 -8.73
CA ILE A 95 1.80 12.11 -9.32
C ILE A 95 1.67 10.77 -8.59
N GLN A 96 2.77 10.12 -8.26
CA GLN A 96 2.77 8.86 -7.50
C GLN A 96 2.13 9.03 -6.12
N ASN A 97 2.49 10.09 -5.39
CA ASN A 97 1.86 10.43 -4.11
C ASN A 97 0.35 10.68 -4.24
N ILE A 98 -0.07 11.36 -5.31
CA ILE A 98 -1.49 11.62 -5.60
C ILE A 98 -2.23 10.31 -5.88
N LYS A 99 -1.67 9.43 -6.72
CA LYS A 99 -2.27 8.11 -7.04
C LYS A 99 -2.48 7.28 -5.78
N MET A 100 -1.45 7.15 -4.93
CA MET A 100 -1.55 6.41 -3.66
C MET A 100 -2.65 6.97 -2.74
N THR A 101 -2.76 8.31 -2.66
CA THR A 101 -3.81 8.97 -1.89
C THR A 101 -5.20 8.64 -2.45
N LEU A 102 -5.38 8.65 -3.77
CA LEU A 102 -6.64 8.32 -4.43
C LEU A 102 -7.01 6.83 -4.25
N GLU A 103 -6.02 5.94 -4.34
CA GLU A 103 -6.21 4.49 -4.10
C GLU A 103 -6.66 4.22 -2.66
N THR A 104 -6.05 4.90 -1.68
CA THR A 104 -6.48 4.79 -0.28
C THR A 104 -7.92 5.30 -0.10
N GLN A 105 -8.30 6.37 -0.81
CA GLN A 105 -9.69 6.86 -0.78
C GLN A 105 -10.68 5.86 -1.39
N VAL A 106 -10.31 5.17 -2.47
CA VAL A 106 -11.13 4.11 -3.06
C VAL A 106 -11.35 2.98 -2.05
N MET A 107 -10.27 2.48 -1.44
CA MET A 107 -10.36 1.42 -0.43
C MET A 107 -11.24 1.82 0.76
N ASN A 108 -11.09 3.05 1.26
CA ASN A 108 -11.90 3.57 2.36
C ASN A 108 -13.39 3.65 2.00
N LEU A 109 -13.73 4.08 0.79
CA LEU A 109 -15.11 4.14 0.33
C LEU A 109 -15.74 2.76 0.15
N GLU A 110 -14.97 1.80 -0.35
CA GLU A 110 -15.40 0.40 -0.49
C GLU A 110 -15.65 -0.24 0.88
N SER A 111 -14.73 -0.05 1.84
CA SER A 111 -14.92 -0.48 3.23
C SER A 111 -16.14 0.18 3.87
N ALA A 112 -16.33 1.49 3.67
CA ALA A 112 -17.50 2.20 4.18
C ALA A 112 -18.81 1.68 3.57
N ALA A 113 -18.81 1.31 2.29
CA ALA A 113 -19.97 0.71 1.63
C ALA A 113 -20.30 -0.66 2.25
N GLN A 114 -19.31 -1.52 2.46
CA GLN A 114 -19.49 -2.81 3.12
C GLN A 114 -20.00 -2.66 4.55
N ASN A 115 -19.43 -1.74 5.33
CA ASN A 115 -19.89 -1.45 6.69
C ASN A 115 -21.36 -0.98 6.70
N ALA A 116 -21.76 -0.18 5.71
CA ALA A 116 -23.16 0.24 5.56
C ALA A 116 -24.09 -0.95 5.25
N GLU A 117 -23.64 -1.95 4.51
CA GLU A 117 -24.40 -3.19 4.26
C GLU A 117 -24.54 -4.05 5.51
N THR A 118 -23.45 -4.23 6.27
CA THR A 118 -23.48 -4.91 7.57
C THR A 118 -24.48 -4.24 8.53
N LEU A 119 -24.46 -2.90 8.60
CA LEU A 119 -25.42 -2.16 9.43
C LEU A 119 -26.87 -2.34 8.96
N LYS A 120 -27.12 -2.43 7.65
CA LYS A 120 -28.47 -2.74 7.12
C LYS A 120 -28.91 -4.14 7.54
N ALA A 121 -28.02 -5.14 7.46
CA ALA A 121 -28.33 -6.50 7.90
C ALA A 121 -28.66 -6.54 9.41
N MET A 122 -27.89 -5.82 10.23
CA MET A 122 -28.18 -5.68 11.66
C MET A 122 -29.54 -5.01 11.92
N GLN A 123 -29.92 -4.00 11.12
CA GLN A 123 -31.22 -3.35 11.23
C GLN A 123 -32.37 -4.31 10.88
N ILE A 124 -32.22 -5.13 9.84
CA ILE A 124 -33.20 -6.16 9.47
C ILE A 124 -33.35 -7.17 10.61
N GLY A 125 -32.23 -7.65 11.16
CA GLY A 125 -32.23 -8.57 12.30
C GLY A 125 -32.93 -7.97 13.53
N LYS A 126 -32.65 -6.70 13.85
CA LYS A 126 -33.33 -5.98 14.93
C LYS A 126 -34.84 -5.90 14.71
N SER A 127 -35.29 -5.57 13.49
CA SER A 127 -36.71 -5.52 13.17
C SER A 127 -37.38 -6.88 13.32
N ALA A 128 -36.78 -7.95 12.79
CA ALA A 128 -37.29 -9.31 12.95
C ALA A 128 -37.36 -9.74 14.43
N MET A 129 -36.33 -9.43 15.24
CA MET A 129 -36.37 -9.66 16.68
C MET A 129 -37.50 -8.88 17.37
N THR A 130 -37.73 -7.63 16.95
CA THR A 130 -38.82 -6.81 17.49
C THR A 130 -40.18 -7.39 17.16
N ASP A 131 -40.38 -7.89 15.94
CA ASP A 131 -41.64 -8.51 15.51
C ASP A 131 -41.91 -9.82 16.27
N ILE A 132 -40.88 -10.65 16.48
CA ILE A 132 -40.96 -11.86 17.32
C ILE A 132 -41.37 -11.50 18.75
N ARG A 133 -40.76 -10.45 19.34
CA ARG A 133 -41.11 -9.95 20.68
C ARG A 133 -42.56 -9.46 20.76
N GLN A 134 -43.11 -8.88 19.69
CA GLN A 134 -44.50 -8.42 19.66
C GLN A 134 -45.51 -9.57 19.49
N GLN A 135 -45.13 -10.64 18.79
CA GLN A 135 -46.00 -11.81 18.57
C GLN A 135 -46.00 -12.79 19.74
N THR A 136 -44.93 -12.83 20.53
CA THR A 136 -44.81 -13.66 21.73
C THR A 136 -45.19 -12.77 22.92
N ASN A 137 -46.33 -13.02 23.58
CA ASN A 137 -46.83 -12.17 24.69
C ASN A 137 -45.72 -11.64 25.61
N ILE A 138 -45.63 -10.31 25.74
CA ILE A 138 -44.54 -9.53 26.36
C ILE A 138 -44.17 -10.00 27.78
N GLU A 139 -45.12 -10.53 28.55
CA GLU A 139 -44.88 -11.01 29.92
C GLU A 139 -43.98 -12.25 30.02
N LYS A 140 -43.83 -13.04 28.95
CA LYS A 140 -42.91 -14.20 28.92
C LYS A 140 -41.60 -13.90 28.20
N VAL A 141 -41.51 -12.74 27.55
CA VAL A 141 -40.36 -12.36 26.74
C VAL A 141 -39.29 -11.67 27.56
N ASP A 142 -39.65 -10.94 28.63
CA ASP A 142 -38.66 -10.41 29.57
C ASP A 142 -37.97 -11.55 30.32
N ASP A 143 -38.73 -12.54 30.84
CA ASP A 143 -38.16 -13.76 31.45
C ASP A 143 -37.27 -14.53 30.46
N LEU A 144 -37.71 -14.72 29.21
CA LEU A 144 -36.91 -15.38 28.19
C LEU A 144 -35.69 -14.54 27.74
N MET A 145 -35.76 -13.21 27.79
CA MET A 145 -34.64 -12.34 27.44
C MET A 145 -33.60 -12.24 28.55
N ASP A 146 -34.02 -12.37 29.80
CA ASP A 146 -33.13 -12.57 30.93
C ASP A 146 -32.48 -13.96 30.87
N GLU A 147 -33.24 -15.03 30.54
CA GLU A 147 -32.68 -16.37 30.27
C GLU A 147 -31.74 -16.39 29.04
N ILE A 148 -32.06 -15.68 27.95
CA ILE A 148 -31.19 -15.56 26.76
C ILE A 148 -29.96 -14.72 27.07
N LYS A 149 -30.05 -13.67 27.90
CA LYS A 149 -28.87 -12.94 28.36
C LYS A 149 -27.99 -13.80 29.25
N GLU A 150 -28.56 -14.55 30.18
CA GLU A 150 -27.83 -15.52 30.98
C GLU A 150 -27.18 -16.60 30.10
N GLU A 151 -27.88 -17.12 29.08
CA GLU A 151 -27.31 -18.09 28.13
C GLU A 151 -26.29 -17.47 27.17
N MET A 152 -26.43 -16.21 26.76
CA MET A 152 -25.43 -15.51 25.95
C MET A 152 -24.20 -15.15 26.77
N GLU A 153 -24.37 -14.72 28.03
CA GLU A 153 -23.26 -14.50 28.97
C GLU A 153 -22.59 -15.83 29.34
N LEU A 154 -23.34 -16.92 29.50
CA LEU A 154 -22.80 -18.27 29.69
C LEU A 154 -22.10 -18.76 28.43
N ALA A 155 -22.65 -18.51 27.24
CA ALA A 155 -22.01 -18.86 25.98
C ALA A 155 -20.77 -18.01 25.71
N GLU A 156 -20.73 -16.75 26.17
CA GLU A 156 -19.57 -15.86 26.11
C GLU A 156 -18.54 -16.22 27.21
N GLU A 157 -18.97 -16.72 28.37
CA GLU A 157 -18.10 -17.27 29.43
C GLU A 157 -17.54 -18.64 29.04
N ILE A 158 -18.34 -19.51 28.41
CA ILE A 158 -17.91 -20.77 27.79
C ILE A 158 -17.01 -20.47 26.60
N SER A 159 -17.37 -19.48 25.76
CA SER A 159 -16.54 -19.05 24.66
C SER A 159 -15.26 -18.41 25.18
N ASN A 160 -15.22 -17.71 26.31
CA ASN A 160 -13.99 -17.16 26.90
C ASN A 160 -13.17 -18.23 27.64
N ALA A 161 -13.82 -19.25 28.19
CA ALA A 161 -13.16 -20.42 28.81
C ALA A 161 -12.61 -21.40 27.77
N LEU A 162 -13.29 -21.56 26.63
CA LEU A 162 -12.76 -22.24 25.42
C LEU A 162 -11.84 -21.34 24.62
N ALA A 163 -12.04 -20.01 24.66
CA ALA A 163 -11.19 -18.96 24.09
C ALA A 163 -10.06 -18.53 25.03
N GLN A 164 -9.70 -19.37 26.01
CA GLN A 164 -8.29 -19.51 26.34
C GLN A 164 -7.57 -20.37 25.29
N PRO A 165 -7.39 -19.85 24.05
CA PRO A 165 -6.15 -20.00 23.35
C PRO A 165 -5.12 -19.03 23.90
N VAL A 166 -3.93 -19.60 24.05
CA VAL A 166 -2.67 -18.93 23.82
C VAL A 166 -2.86 -17.93 22.68
N ASP A 167 -2.72 -16.66 23.03
CA ASP A 167 -2.83 -15.47 22.19
C ASP A 167 -2.47 -15.71 20.71
N PRO A 168 -3.44 -15.73 19.77
CA PRO A 168 -3.17 -15.82 18.34
C PRO A 168 -2.61 -14.52 17.74
N PHE A 169 -2.50 -13.45 18.54
CA PHE A 169 -1.90 -12.17 18.15
C PHE A 169 -0.46 -12.01 18.67
N MET A 170 0.13 -13.05 19.25
CA MET A 170 1.58 -13.17 19.45
C MET A 170 2.23 -13.92 18.28
N ALA A 171 1.88 -13.57 17.03
CA ALA A 171 2.85 -13.80 15.96
C ALA A 171 3.97 -12.79 16.23
N ASP A 172 5.09 -13.28 16.75
CA ASP A 172 6.26 -12.45 17.01
C ASP A 172 6.62 -11.74 15.70
N GLU A 173 6.93 -10.45 15.74
CA GLU A 173 7.30 -9.69 14.54
C GLU A 173 8.48 -10.38 13.80
N ASP A 174 9.30 -11.13 14.54
CA ASP A 174 10.38 -11.99 14.05
C ASP A 174 9.90 -13.22 13.25
N GLU A 175 8.74 -13.81 13.59
CA GLU A 175 8.14 -14.94 12.87
C GLU A 175 7.56 -14.48 11.53
N LEU A 176 6.87 -13.33 11.51
CA LEU A 176 6.37 -12.70 10.30
C LEU A 176 7.51 -12.22 9.38
N LEU A 177 8.62 -11.73 9.96
CA LEU A 177 9.83 -11.39 9.20
C LEU A 177 10.51 -12.64 8.63
N ALA A 178 10.50 -13.77 9.33
CA ALA A 178 11.04 -15.02 8.81
C ALA A 178 10.22 -15.54 7.62
N GLU A 179 8.89 -15.53 7.72
CA GLU A 179 7.99 -15.95 6.63
C GLU A 179 8.10 -15.02 5.42
N LEU A 180 8.24 -13.70 5.63
CA LEU A 180 8.49 -12.73 4.55
C LEU A 180 9.82 -13.00 3.84
N ASN A 181 10.89 -13.30 4.58
CA ASN A 181 12.20 -13.63 4.01
C ASN A 181 12.17 -14.96 3.23
N GLU A 182 11.38 -15.94 3.68
CA GLU A 182 11.22 -17.21 2.98
C GLU A 182 10.47 -17.02 1.65
N LEU A 183 9.41 -16.20 1.62
CA LEU A 183 8.71 -15.83 0.38
C LEU A 183 9.60 -15.07 -0.61
N GLU A 184 10.48 -14.17 -0.13
CA GLU A 184 11.48 -13.51 -0.99
C GLU A 184 12.50 -14.50 -1.56
N ALA A 185 12.98 -15.43 -0.74
CA ALA A 185 13.94 -16.45 -1.17
C ALA A 185 13.33 -17.41 -2.21
N GLU A 186 12.09 -17.86 -2.01
CA GLU A 186 11.36 -18.69 -2.98
C GLU A 186 11.14 -17.95 -4.30
N GLY A 187 10.80 -16.66 -4.28
CA GLY A 187 10.65 -15.83 -5.48
C GLY A 187 11.96 -15.64 -6.25
N VAL A 188 13.09 -15.50 -5.54
CA VAL A 188 14.43 -15.41 -6.13
C VAL A 188 14.91 -16.75 -6.66
N GLU A 189 14.64 -17.86 -5.96
CA GLU A 189 14.95 -19.20 -6.42
C GLU A 189 14.14 -19.55 -7.67
N GLU A 190 12.87 -19.17 -7.72
CA GLU A 190 12.03 -19.33 -8.91
C GLU A 190 12.52 -18.44 -10.07
N GLU A 191 13.06 -17.24 -9.80
CA GLU A 191 13.69 -16.38 -10.81
C GLU A 191 15.04 -16.92 -11.32
N LEU A 192 15.81 -17.61 -10.47
CA LEU A 192 17.06 -18.28 -10.83
C LEU A 192 16.83 -19.63 -11.55
N LEU A 193 15.77 -20.35 -11.20
CA LEU A 193 15.33 -21.60 -11.84
C LEU A 193 14.55 -21.36 -13.13
N ARG A 194 14.08 -20.13 -13.39
CA ARG A 194 13.59 -19.75 -14.72
C ARG A 194 14.72 -20.03 -15.71
N PRO A 195 14.51 -20.94 -16.69
CA PRO A 195 15.51 -21.16 -17.71
C PRO A 195 15.74 -19.83 -18.43
N THR A 196 16.93 -19.26 -18.26
CA THR A 196 17.36 -18.21 -19.17
C THR A 196 17.30 -18.82 -20.56
N LYS A 197 16.34 -18.37 -21.38
CA LYS A 197 16.30 -18.70 -22.80
C LYS A 197 17.54 -18.07 -23.43
N LYS A 198 18.69 -18.77 -23.33
CA LYS A 198 19.91 -18.69 -24.14
C LYS A 198 20.99 -19.58 -23.52
N ALA A 199 20.85 -20.89 -23.70
CA ALA A 199 21.97 -21.83 -23.61
C ALA A 199 21.88 -22.78 -24.82
N ASP A 200 22.03 -22.21 -26.01
CA ASP A 200 22.30 -22.93 -27.27
C ASP A 200 23.32 -22.13 -28.09
N GLU A 201 24.29 -21.49 -27.42
CA GLU A 201 25.52 -21.03 -28.06
C GLU A 201 26.69 -21.77 -27.40
N PRO A 202 27.60 -22.39 -28.18
CA PRO A 202 28.78 -23.05 -27.62
C PRO A 202 29.60 -21.99 -26.90
N ILE A 203 29.78 -22.16 -25.59
CA ILE A 203 30.65 -21.33 -24.77
C ILE A 203 32.08 -21.52 -25.30
N SER A 204 32.53 -20.58 -26.13
CA SER A 204 33.92 -20.48 -26.54
C SER A 204 34.69 -19.90 -25.35
N PHE A 205 35.41 -20.79 -24.65
CA PHE A 205 36.41 -20.34 -23.69
C PHE A 205 37.44 -19.48 -24.43
N PRO A 206 37.84 -18.31 -23.88
CA PRO A 206 38.93 -17.54 -24.45
C PRO A 206 40.19 -18.40 -24.42
N GLN A 207 40.78 -18.60 -25.59
CA GLN A 207 41.97 -19.40 -25.76
C GLN A 207 43.10 -18.78 -24.93
N VAL A 208 43.65 -19.55 -23.98
CA VAL A 208 44.79 -19.11 -23.18
C VAL A 208 45.92 -18.69 -24.12
N PRO A 209 46.53 -17.51 -23.91
CA PRO A 209 47.57 -17.03 -24.80
C PRO A 209 48.75 -18.00 -24.79
N THR A 210 48.98 -18.68 -25.92
CA THR A 210 50.11 -19.58 -26.15
C THR A 210 51.38 -18.81 -26.55
N SER A 211 51.42 -17.51 -26.29
CA SER A 211 52.59 -16.67 -26.58
C SER A 211 53.64 -16.92 -25.52
N THR A 212 54.75 -17.52 -25.92
CA THR A 212 56.01 -17.52 -25.16
C THR A 212 56.31 -16.10 -24.68
N MET A 213 56.51 -15.92 -23.37
CA MET A 213 56.89 -14.62 -22.80
C MET A 213 58.22 -14.15 -23.40
N PRO A 214 58.40 -12.84 -23.64
CA PRO A 214 59.68 -12.30 -24.08
C PRO A 214 60.73 -12.55 -22.98
N SER A 215 61.79 -13.26 -23.37
CA SER A 215 62.97 -13.50 -22.53
C SER A 215 63.56 -12.15 -22.08
N ILE A 216 63.59 -11.96 -20.75
CA ILE A 216 64.32 -10.86 -20.11
C ILE A 216 65.81 -11.16 -20.27
N LYS A 217 66.54 -10.29 -20.99
CA LYS A 217 67.94 -10.52 -21.36
C LYS A 217 68.96 -10.36 -20.21
N ASN A 218 68.54 -10.30 -18.95
CA ASN A 218 69.43 -10.03 -17.81
C ASN A 218 69.14 -10.94 -16.60
N ALA A 219 68.91 -12.24 -16.81
CA ALA A 219 69.09 -13.21 -15.72
C ALA A 219 70.60 -13.50 -15.59
N THR A 220 71.18 -13.24 -14.42
CA THR A 220 72.53 -13.72 -14.11
C THR A 220 72.49 -15.24 -13.96
N LYS A 221 73.58 -15.93 -14.35
CA LYS A 221 73.66 -17.40 -14.29
C LYS A 221 73.32 -17.99 -12.92
N GLU A 222 73.47 -17.21 -11.86
CA GLU A 222 73.14 -17.62 -10.49
C GLU A 222 71.62 -17.81 -10.28
N GLU A 223 70.77 -17.00 -10.90
CA GLU A 223 69.31 -17.10 -10.74
C GLU A 223 68.71 -18.28 -11.55
N GLU A 224 69.33 -18.65 -12.67
CA GLU A 224 68.92 -19.83 -13.46
C GLU A 224 69.25 -21.16 -12.77
N ASP A 225 70.34 -21.21 -12.00
CA ASP A 225 70.77 -22.41 -11.29
C ASP A 225 69.93 -22.63 -10.01
N GLU A 226 69.54 -21.55 -9.31
CA GLU A 226 68.64 -21.62 -8.15
C GLU A 226 67.23 -22.11 -8.52
N LEU A 227 66.70 -21.68 -9.67
CA LEU A 227 65.39 -22.12 -10.17
C LEU A 227 65.37 -23.60 -10.54
N LYS A 228 66.43 -24.10 -11.17
CA LYS A 228 66.55 -25.53 -11.49
C LYS A 228 66.65 -26.41 -10.25
N GLN A 229 67.29 -25.90 -9.19
CA GLN A 229 67.44 -26.65 -7.94
C GLN A 229 66.08 -26.77 -7.21
N LEU A 230 65.27 -25.71 -7.22
CA LEU A 230 63.90 -25.73 -6.67
C LEU A 230 62.95 -26.64 -7.47
N GLU A 231 63.05 -26.64 -8.81
CA GLU A 231 62.25 -27.54 -9.65
C GLU A 231 62.60 -29.02 -9.42
N ALA A 232 63.88 -29.33 -9.21
CA ALA A 232 64.33 -30.69 -8.92
C ALA A 232 63.86 -31.18 -7.53
N GLU A 233 63.75 -30.27 -6.54
CA GLU A 233 63.27 -30.58 -5.19
C GLU A 233 61.76 -30.84 -5.17
N LEU A 234 60.98 -30.10 -5.96
CA LEU A 234 59.53 -30.29 -6.10
C LEU A 234 59.13 -31.54 -6.89
N ALA A 235 59.97 -31.99 -7.83
CA ALA A 235 59.73 -33.20 -8.62
C ALA A 235 60.17 -34.51 -7.92
N GLY A 236 60.79 -34.41 -6.74
CA GLY A 236 61.32 -35.54 -5.96
C GLY A 236 60.51 -35.95 -4.72
N LEU A 237 59.34 -35.34 -4.48
CA LEU A 237 58.41 -35.63 -3.38
C LEU A 237 57.10 -36.23 -3.93
#